data_AF-A0A0D8Y952-F1
#
_entry.id   AF-A0A0D8Y952-F1
#
_cell.length_a   1.000
_cell.length_b   1.000
_cell.length_c   1.000
_cell.angle_alpha   90.00
_cell.angle_beta   90.00
_cell.angle_gamma   90.00
#
_symmetry.space_group_name_H-M   'P 1'
#
loop_
_entity.id
_entity.type
_entity.pdbx_description
1 polymer ?
#
loop_
_entity_poly.entity_id
_entity_poly.type
_entity_poly.pdbx_seq_one_letter_code
_entity_poly.pdbx_strand_id
1 'polypeptide(L)'
;MRVSEAGWQLIPVWIHCISMVTNIFGIVAEGEDCVEKLIELLFRCDNAFDAVFATTVQLFHRTWREMHASHDEHGKVANVVHEQLCRAANHRPSNLKEFEELLLALPYWKMKELWKRDLIEKENNQMNSEVVSNLRNLLKPSIEQLIRTNRKNHLKKGFTFKRQVKGKTPHKGENQYCFWRLDASDLMCFTETDVDPYVEGVSHVGNVRKVAIKDILSVDRGEDITGRKSTGQSMRCIRIVLHNGDSICGATFSEQVLSTWMDGLSDLVGGGPLSHDAQMLADRMLNIELRLRLLDVPNPQIHCEIPPLPDDFSWVKPEFFPNMVSWYIMRRWLDDILHFQKKQLRSEIHERLYNLSSEEVRRQSDIVIQKVLSSEWFKNAQRISVFLHTYGEIETDRIVKECLESGKQLFVPQFFPNDSQMRMLRVPSLYDFTELKPAFWGIRQPTVEQNWENYEDSGPLDVILVPGKAFTLSGDRLGHGKGYYDRALAEHKQKFGKMPILYGLALQEQIVDTIPMSKTDVRLDGVIRAV
;
A
#
# COMPACT_ATOMS: atom_id res chain seq x y z
N MET A 1 25.66 38.27 -39.33
CA MET A 1 24.47 37.44 -39.54
C MET A 1 24.73 36.52 -40.72
N ARG A 2 25.00 35.23 -40.49
CA ARG A 2 24.91 34.20 -41.52
C ARG A 2 23.62 33.42 -41.24
N VAL A 3 22.66 33.50 -42.16
CA VAL A 3 21.46 32.68 -42.18
C VAL A 3 21.88 31.32 -42.74
N SER A 4 22.24 30.41 -41.85
CA SER A 4 22.18 28.98 -42.11
C SER A 4 21.25 28.40 -41.05
N GLU A 5 20.48 27.37 -41.35
CA GLU A 5 19.53 26.70 -40.45
C GLU A 5 20.12 26.26 -39.09
N ALA A 6 21.45 26.35 -38.93
CA ALA A 6 22.20 26.10 -37.69
C ALA A 6 22.51 27.36 -36.83
N GLY A 7 21.97 28.54 -37.15
CA GLY A 7 22.20 29.77 -36.40
C GLY A 7 21.32 29.90 -35.16
N TRP A 8 21.91 30.11 -33.99
CA TRP A 8 21.18 30.35 -32.73
C TRP A 8 20.76 31.81 -32.58
N GLN A 9 19.66 32.08 -31.87
CA GLN A 9 19.20 33.44 -31.57
C GLN A 9 20.04 34.08 -30.47
N LEU A 10 20.52 35.31 -30.72
CA LEU A 10 21.45 35.99 -29.82
C LEU A 10 20.85 36.26 -28.43
N ILE A 11 19.63 36.80 -28.38
CA ILE A 11 18.99 37.25 -27.13
C ILE A 11 18.69 36.09 -26.18
N PRO A 12 18.03 34.99 -26.59
CA PRO A 12 17.77 33.85 -25.69
C PRO A 12 19.05 33.20 -25.16
N VAL A 13 20.07 33.04 -26.01
CA VAL A 13 21.34 32.43 -25.60
C VAL A 13 22.09 33.31 -24.61
N TRP A 14 22.09 34.63 -24.79
CA TRP A 14 22.70 35.55 -23.83
C TRP A 14 21.99 35.51 -22.47
N ILE A 15 20.67 35.44 -22.45
CA ILE A 15 19.90 35.28 -21.20
C ILE A 15 20.28 33.97 -20.49
N HIS A 16 20.38 32.85 -21.23
CA HIS A 16 20.83 31.59 -20.65
C HIS A 16 22.29 31.64 -20.16
N CYS A 17 23.20 32.26 -20.92
CA CYS A 17 24.61 32.39 -20.51
C CYS A 17 24.75 33.26 -19.26
N ILE A 18 24.03 34.39 -19.19
CA ILE A 18 24.00 35.24 -18.00
C ILE A 18 23.47 34.44 -16.81
N SER A 19 22.34 33.75 -16.97
CA SER A 19 21.73 32.91 -15.93
C SER A 19 22.72 31.84 -15.41
N MET A 20 23.37 31.09 -16.30
CA MET A 20 24.36 30.07 -15.93
C MET A 20 25.55 30.67 -15.18
N VAL A 21 26.09 31.80 -15.66
CA VAL A 21 27.24 32.45 -15.03
C VAL A 21 26.85 33.01 -13.65
N THR A 22 25.67 33.63 -13.52
CA THR A 22 25.18 34.12 -12.22
C THR A 22 24.92 32.99 -11.22
N ASN A 23 24.51 31.81 -11.69
CA ASN A 23 24.32 30.62 -10.86
C ASN A 23 25.68 30.04 -10.41
N ILE A 24 26.63 29.89 -11.34
CA ILE A 24 27.99 29.42 -11.04
C ILE A 24 28.70 30.32 -10.01
N PHE A 25 28.44 31.62 -10.03
CA PHE A 25 28.96 32.59 -9.06
C PHE A 25 28.06 32.79 -7.83
N GLY A 26 26.97 32.03 -7.68
CA GLY A 26 26.10 32.06 -6.50
C GLY A 26 25.43 33.41 -6.25
N ILE A 27 25.32 34.25 -7.29
CA ILE A 27 24.69 35.58 -7.23
C ILE A 27 23.16 35.45 -7.08
N VAL A 28 22.61 34.32 -7.53
CA VAL A 28 21.22 33.91 -7.33
C VAL A 28 21.22 32.65 -6.46
N ALA A 29 20.44 32.65 -5.38
CA ALA A 29 20.58 31.82 -4.18
C ALA A 29 20.28 30.30 -4.32
N GLU A 30 20.51 29.69 -5.47
CA GLU A 30 20.17 28.26 -5.71
C GLU A 30 21.39 27.31 -5.72
N GLY A 31 22.63 27.78 -5.58
CA GLY A 31 23.79 26.88 -5.55
C GLY A 31 25.10 27.49 -5.02
N GLU A 32 25.44 27.21 -3.76
CA GLU A 32 26.69 27.68 -3.12
C GLU A 32 27.95 26.90 -3.59
N ASP A 33 27.77 25.65 -4.05
CA ASP A 33 28.85 24.68 -4.29
C ASP A 33 29.84 25.05 -5.40
N CYS A 34 29.43 25.82 -6.42
CA CYS A 34 30.29 26.12 -7.57
C CYS A 34 31.21 27.32 -7.33
N VAL A 35 30.79 28.27 -6.48
CA VAL A 35 31.55 29.50 -6.20
C VAL A 35 32.84 29.19 -5.46
N GLU A 36 32.75 28.35 -4.42
CA GLU A 36 33.90 27.92 -3.64
C GLU A 36 34.95 27.22 -4.50
N LYS A 37 34.51 26.49 -5.53
CA LYS A 37 35.38 25.73 -6.42
C LYS A 37 36.13 26.61 -7.44
N LEU A 38 35.64 27.82 -7.69
CA LEU A 38 36.25 28.78 -8.62
C LEU A 38 36.92 29.96 -7.89
N ILE A 39 37.05 29.89 -6.56
CA ILE A 39 37.51 31.01 -5.72
C ILE A 39 38.93 31.50 -6.10
N GLU A 40 39.86 30.59 -6.42
CA GLU A 40 41.21 30.98 -6.84
C GLU A 40 41.21 31.68 -8.20
N LEU A 41 40.36 31.23 -9.13
CA LEU A 41 40.21 31.84 -10.45
C LEU A 41 39.61 33.25 -10.33
N LEU A 42 38.65 33.45 -9.42
CA LEU A 42 38.05 34.74 -9.12
C LEU A 42 39.04 35.78 -8.60
N PHE A 43 39.89 35.39 -7.64
CA PHE A 43 40.84 36.33 -7.02
C PHE A 43 42.09 36.62 -7.85
N ARG A 44 42.39 35.78 -8.86
CA ARG A 44 43.56 35.97 -9.75
C ARG A 44 43.24 36.68 -11.06
N CYS A 45 41.96 36.89 -11.38
CA CYS A 45 41.54 37.53 -12.61
C CYS A 45 40.73 38.80 -12.31
N ASP A 46 41.26 39.97 -12.70
CA ASP A 46 40.63 41.27 -12.45
C ASP A 46 39.22 41.41 -13.05
N ASN A 47 38.92 40.69 -14.15
CA ASN A 47 37.61 40.62 -14.80
C ASN A 47 37.11 39.18 -14.95
N ALA A 48 37.20 38.37 -13.89
CA ALA A 48 36.85 36.96 -13.91
C ALA A 48 35.43 36.67 -14.45
N PHE A 49 34.45 37.54 -14.13
CA PHE A 49 33.07 37.40 -14.58
C PHE A 49 32.93 37.53 -16.10
N ASP A 50 33.51 38.58 -16.69
CA ASP A 50 33.45 38.81 -18.14
C ASP A 50 34.20 37.72 -18.91
N ALA A 51 35.32 37.27 -18.38
CA ALA A 51 36.10 36.18 -18.95
C ALA A 51 35.31 34.87 -18.96
N VAL A 52 34.73 34.47 -17.83
CA VAL A 52 33.93 33.25 -17.72
C VAL A 52 32.65 33.35 -18.56
N PHE A 53 32.04 34.53 -18.67
CA PHE A 53 30.92 34.77 -19.58
C PHE A 53 31.32 34.57 -21.04
N ALA A 54 32.44 35.14 -21.48
CA ALA A 54 32.95 34.97 -22.83
C ALA A 54 33.23 33.49 -23.15
N THR A 55 33.90 32.78 -22.23
CA THR A 55 34.16 31.34 -22.35
C THR A 55 32.86 30.53 -22.40
N THR A 56 31.84 30.91 -21.62
CA THR A 56 30.51 30.27 -21.63
C THR A 56 29.80 30.45 -22.96
N VAL A 57 29.85 31.64 -23.57
CA VAL A 57 29.27 31.89 -24.91
C VAL A 57 29.97 31.06 -25.98
N GLN A 58 31.31 30.97 -25.94
CA GLN A 58 32.08 30.15 -26.86
C GLN A 58 31.75 28.66 -26.71
N LEU A 59 31.67 28.17 -25.47
CA LEU A 59 31.28 26.81 -25.14
C LEU A 59 29.85 26.51 -25.64
N PHE A 60 28.91 27.43 -25.40
CA PHE A 60 27.53 27.28 -25.86
C PHE A 60 27.47 27.10 -27.38
N HIS A 61 28.18 27.95 -28.13
CA HIS A 61 28.23 27.82 -29.59
C HIS A 61 28.85 26.49 -30.03
N ARG A 62 29.92 26.05 -29.37
CA ARG A 62 30.56 24.77 -29.69
C ARG A 62 29.60 23.60 -29.43
N THR A 63 29.01 23.53 -28.23
CA THR A 63 28.07 22.48 -27.83
C THR A 63 26.82 22.48 -28.73
N TRP A 64 26.30 23.65 -29.11
CA TRP A 64 25.21 23.77 -30.09
C TRP A 64 25.53 23.05 -31.42
N ARG A 65 26.74 23.26 -31.96
CA ARG A 65 27.18 22.60 -33.20
C ARG A 65 27.39 21.11 -33.01
N GLU A 66 27.99 20.69 -31.90
CA GLU A 66 28.24 19.28 -31.60
C GLU A 66 26.92 18.50 -31.42
N MET A 67 25.90 19.13 -30.82
CA MET A 67 24.57 18.56 -30.65
C MET A 67 23.73 18.56 -31.93
N HIS A 68 24.16 19.27 -32.98
CA HIS A 68 23.35 19.52 -34.18
C HIS A 68 21.98 20.10 -33.81
N ALA A 69 21.97 21.01 -32.82
CA ALA A 69 20.75 21.49 -32.20
C ALA A 69 19.91 22.34 -33.16
N SER A 70 18.59 22.19 -33.06
CA SER A 70 17.62 23.00 -33.79
C SER A 70 17.27 24.27 -33.02
N HIS A 71 16.65 25.22 -33.70
CA HIS A 71 16.34 26.56 -33.19
C HIS A 71 15.60 26.58 -31.85
N ASP A 72 14.76 25.58 -31.54
CA ASP A 72 13.95 25.56 -30.31
C ASP A 72 14.59 24.76 -29.16
N GLU A 73 15.85 24.33 -29.30
CA GLU A 73 16.55 23.48 -28.33
C GLU A 73 17.54 24.24 -27.42
N HIS A 74 17.44 25.57 -27.36
CA HIS A 74 18.28 26.44 -26.52
C HIS A 74 18.36 25.97 -25.07
N GLY A 75 17.24 25.56 -24.47
CA GLY A 75 17.22 25.05 -23.09
C GLY A 75 17.98 23.73 -22.91
N LYS A 76 17.90 22.82 -23.89
CA LYS A 76 18.64 21.54 -23.83
C LYS A 76 20.15 21.79 -23.92
N VAL A 77 20.57 22.66 -24.84
CA VAL A 77 21.98 23.03 -25.00
C VAL A 77 22.48 23.76 -23.75
N ALA A 78 21.69 24.66 -23.18
CA ALA A 78 22.02 25.34 -21.93
C ALA A 78 22.27 24.36 -20.78
N ASN A 79 21.43 23.34 -20.62
CA ASN A 79 21.62 22.33 -19.58
C ASN A 79 22.94 21.56 -19.74
N VAL A 80 23.30 21.19 -20.97
CA VAL A 80 24.57 20.51 -21.26
C VAL A 80 25.77 21.42 -20.95
N VAL A 81 25.68 22.69 -21.36
CA VAL A 81 26.73 23.71 -21.13
C VAL A 81 26.91 23.98 -19.65
N HIS A 82 25.82 24.13 -18.91
CA HIS A 82 25.84 24.27 -17.46
C HIS A 82 26.56 23.09 -16.79
N GLU A 83 26.24 21.87 -17.20
CA GLU A 83 26.89 20.68 -16.64
C GLU A 83 28.38 20.59 -17.00
N GLN A 84 28.76 20.95 -18.23
CA GLN A 84 30.16 21.06 -18.64
C GLN A 84 30.93 22.05 -17.74
N LEU A 85 30.33 23.21 -17.47
CA LEU A 85 30.90 24.22 -16.57
C LEU A 85 31.04 23.70 -15.14
N CYS A 86 30.01 23.08 -14.58
CA CYS A 86 30.07 22.50 -13.23
C CYS A 86 31.13 21.40 -13.11
N ARG A 87 31.23 20.50 -14.11
CA ARG A 87 32.24 19.43 -14.12
C ARG A 87 33.66 19.99 -14.24
N ALA A 88 33.88 21.02 -15.05
CA ALA A 88 35.16 21.71 -15.12
C ALA A 88 35.49 22.43 -13.79
N ALA A 89 34.52 23.13 -13.21
CA ALA A 89 34.68 23.79 -11.92
C ALA A 89 35.04 22.82 -10.78
N ASN A 90 34.49 21.59 -10.79
CA ASN A 90 34.84 20.55 -9.80
C ASN A 90 36.34 20.20 -9.75
N HIS A 91 37.12 20.50 -10.79
CA HIS A 91 38.56 20.30 -10.80
C HIS A 91 39.35 21.47 -10.19
N ARG A 92 38.66 22.53 -9.71
CA ARG A 92 39.23 23.71 -9.06
C ARG A 92 40.36 24.37 -9.87
N PRO A 93 40.06 24.89 -11.08
CA PRO A 93 41.06 25.53 -11.92
C PRO A 93 41.67 26.77 -11.24
N SER A 94 42.99 26.92 -11.36
CA SER A 94 43.76 28.00 -10.73
C SER A 94 43.86 29.26 -11.58
N ASN A 95 43.52 29.18 -12.88
CA ASN A 95 43.55 30.27 -13.85
C ASN A 95 42.57 30.00 -15.02
N LEU A 96 42.25 31.04 -15.79
CA LEU A 96 41.29 30.96 -16.90
C LEU A 96 41.71 29.96 -18.00
N LYS A 97 43.01 29.88 -18.30
CA LYS A 97 43.51 28.99 -19.36
C LYS A 97 43.31 27.51 -18.99
N GLU A 98 43.57 27.16 -17.73
CA GLU A 98 43.29 25.82 -17.20
C GLU A 98 41.80 25.49 -17.25
N PHE A 99 40.92 26.46 -16.93
CA PHE A 99 39.48 26.28 -17.06
C PHE A 99 39.04 26.04 -18.50
N GLU A 100 39.60 26.79 -19.46
CA GLU A 100 39.35 26.58 -20.89
C GLU A 100 39.85 25.20 -21.36
N GLU A 101 41.03 24.76 -20.92
CA GLU A 101 41.58 23.43 -21.22
C GLU A 101 40.68 22.30 -20.70
N LEU A 102 40.14 22.43 -19.48
CA LEU A 102 39.18 21.49 -18.90
C LEU A 102 37.87 21.44 -19.72
N LEU A 103 37.36 22.58 -20.17
CA LEU A 103 36.17 22.63 -21.05
C LEU A 103 36.46 22.08 -22.45
N LEU A 104 37.68 22.25 -22.96
CA LEU A 104 38.12 21.62 -24.21
C LEU A 104 38.10 20.10 -24.11
N ALA A 105 38.50 19.55 -22.96
CA ALA A 105 38.48 18.13 -22.65
C ALA A 105 37.08 17.54 -22.39
N LEU A 106 36.03 18.37 -22.33
CA LEU A 106 34.63 17.97 -22.13
C LEU A 106 33.73 18.23 -23.36
N PRO A 107 34.04 17.68 -24.56
CA PRO A 107 33.13 17.75 -25.70
C PRO A 107 31.83 16.96 -25.43
N TYR A 108 30.77 17.25 -26.20
CA TYR A 108 29.47 16.63 -26.03
C TYR A 108 29.48 15.10 -26.11
N TRP A 109 30.30 14.51 -26.99
CA TRP A 109 30.43 13.05 -27.06
C TRP A 109 31.02 12.46 -25.77
N LYS A 110 31.94 13.19 -25.11
CA LYS A 110 32.51 12.79 -23.83
C LYS A 110 31.48 12.93 -22.72
N MET A 111 30.68 13.99 -22.75
CA MET A 111 29.52 14.14 -21.86
C MET A 111 28.55 12.95 -21.97
N LYS A 112 28.24 12.49 -23.20
CA LYS A 112 27.43 11.27 -23.40
C LYS A 112 28.04 10.02 -22.77
N GLU A 113 29.34 9.83 -22.92
CA GLU A 113 30.06 8.70 -22.31
C GLU A 113 30.01 8.77 -20.78
N LEU A 114 30.24 9.96 -20.23
CA LEU A 114 30.19 10.21 -18.80
C LEU A 114 28.77 9.98 -18.23
N TRP A 115 27.72 10.52 -18.85
CA TRP A 115 26.34 10.27 -18.42
C TRP A 115 25.98 8.79 -18.41
N LYS A 116 26.42 8.06 -19.44
CA LYS A 116 26.20 6.61 -19.50
C LYS A 116 26.90 5.91 -18.34
N ARG A 117 28.12 6.31 -18.02
CA ARG A 117 28.88 5.76 -16.89
C ARG A 117 28.21 6.10 -15.55
N ASP A 118 27.85 7.36 -15.35
CA ASP A 118 27.23 7.86 -14.12
C ASP A 118 25.85 7.20 -13.90
N LEU A 119 25.10 6.95 -14.98
CA LEU A 119 23.84 6.19 -14.93
C LEU A 119 24.08 4.74 -14.48
N ILE A 120 25.05 4.05 -15.07
CA ILE A 120 25.39 2.66 -14.70
C ILE A 120 25.87 2.61 -13.24
N GLU A 121 26.67 3.58 -12.80
CA GLU A 121 27.15 3.67 -11.43
C GLU A 121 25.99 3.91 -10.45
N LYS A 122 25.07 4.81 -10.79
CA LYS A 122 23.85 5.06 -10.01
C LYS A 122 22.96 3.82 -9.93
N GLU A 123 22.74 3.12 -11.04
CA GLU A 123 21.99 1.85 -11.07
C GLU A 123 22.66 0.78 -10.21
N ASN A 124 23.99 0.62 -10.30
CA ASN A 124 24.72 -0.34 -9.47
C ASN A 124 24.65 0.01 -7.98
N ASN A 125 24.79 1.29 -7.63
CA ASN A 125 24.66 1.76 -6.26
C ASN A 125 23.25 1.52 -5.70
N GLN A 126 22.22 1.78 -6.50
CA GLN A 126 20.84 1.48 -6.12
C GLN A 126 20.61 -0.03 -5.96
N MET A 127 21.12 -0.85 -6.88
CA MET A 127 20.99 -2.32 -6.81
C MET A 127 21.68 -2.94 -5.60
N ASN A 128 22.68 -2.26 -5.04
CA ASN A 128 23.40 -2.65 -3.83
C ASN A 128 22.82 -2.02 -2.54
N SER A 129 21.75 -1.24 -2.65
CA SER A 129 21.06 -0.65 -1.49
C SER A 129 20.38 -1.72 -0.63
N GLU A 130 20.33 -1.48 0.67
CA GLU A 130 19.67 -2.35 1.66
C GLU A 130 18.17 -2.52 1.35
N VAL A 131 17.50 -1.47 0.87
CA VAL A 131 16.08 -1.52 0.46
C VAL A 131 15.86 -2.50 -0.69
N VAL A 132 16.77 -2.47 -1.67
CA VAL A 132 16.71 -3.37 -2.83
C VAL A 132 17.05 -4.80 -2.44
N SER A 133 17.93 -5.00 -1.45
CA SER A 133 18.19 -6.32 -0.86
C SER A 133 16.93 -6.90 -0.18
N ASN A 134 16.20 -6.08 0.59
CA ASN A 134 14.95 -6.50 1.22
C ASN A 134 13.89 -6.88 0.16
N LEU A 135 13.73 -6.06 -0.87
CA LEU A 135 12.83 -6.35 -1.99
C LEU A 135 13.25 -7.62 -2.75
N ARG A 136 14.56 -7.81 -2.96
CA ARG A 136 15.12 -9.02 -3.58
C ARG A 136 14.70 -10.27 -2.81
N ASN A 137 14.82 -10.25 -1.49
CA ASN A 137 14.44 -11.37 -0.64
C ASN A 137 12.93 -11.66 -0.69
N LEU A 138 12.10 -10.61 -0.81
CA LEU A 138 10.64 -10.75 -0.93
C LEU A 138 10.22 -11.34 -2.29
N LEU A 139 10.89 -10.95 -3.38
CA LEU A 139 10.55 -11.37 -4.74
C LEU A 139 11.14 -12.73 -5.12
N LYS A 140 12.28 -13.11 -4.54
CA LYS A 140 13.00 -14.35 -4.87
C LYS A 140 12.11 -15.61 -4.84
N PRO A 141 11.28 -15.87 -3.80
CA PRO A 141 10.41 -17.05 -3.79
C PRO A 141 9.41 -17.10 -4.95
N SER A 142 8.87 -15.95 -5.36
CA SER A 142 7.93 -15.85 -6.48
C SER A 142 8.60 -16.17 -7.82
N ILE A 143 9.81 -15.65 -8.04
CA ILE A 143 10.61 -15.95 -9.25
C ILE A 143 11.00 -17.43 -9.30
N GLU A 144 11.44 -18.00 -8.18
CA GLU A 144 11.75 -19.44 -8.10
C GLU A 144 10.52 -20.29 -8.40
N GLN A 145 9.34 -19.87 -7.94
CA GLN A 145 8.08 -20.56 -8.24
C GLN A 145 7.70 -20.51 -9.72
N LEU A 146 7.98 -19.40 -10.41
CA LEU A 146 7.81 -19.30 -11.87
C LEU A 146 8.73 -20.28 -12.61
N ILE A 147 9.97 -20.42 -12.15
CA ILE A 147 10.92 -21.40 -12.71
C ILE A 147 10.41 -22.83 -12.47
N ARG A 148 9.97 -23.16 -11.26
CA ARG A 148 9.38 -24.48 -10.94
C ARG A 148 8.17 -24.78 -11.84
N THR A 149 7.30 -23.80 -12.04
CA THR A 149 6.16 -23.90 -12.95
C THR A 149 6.61 -24.14 -14.40
N ASN A 150 7.64 -23.43 -14.85
CA ASN A 150 8.25 -23.64 -16.17
C ASN A 150 8.84 -25.06 -16.31
N ARG A 151 9.49 -25.60 -15.28
CA ARG A 151 9.99 -26.98 -15.26
C ARG A 151 8.86 -27.99 -15.36
N LYS A 152 7.78 -27.82 -14.58
CA LYS A 152 6.56 -28.65 -14.69
C LYS A 152 5.96 -28.62 -16.11
N ASN A 153 5.97 -27.47 -16.77
CA ASN A 153 5.51 -27.35 -18.16
C ASN A 153 6.40 -28.13 -19.15
N HIS A 154 7.71 -28.18 -18.93
CA HIS A 154 8.62 -29.02 -19.73
C HIS A 154 8.33 -30.52 -19.53
N LEU A 155 8.03 -30.94 -18.30
CA LEU A 155 7.62 -32.33 -18.04
C LEU A 155 6.31 -32.68 -18.76
N LYS A 156 5.35 -31.75 -18.80
CA LYS A 156 4.08 -31.92 -19.54
C LYS A 156 4.28 -31.99 -21.05
N LYS A 157 5.20 -31.19 -21.60
CA LYS A 157 5.58 -31.26 -23.02
C LYS A 157 6.19 -32.61 -23.38
N GLY A 158 6.95 -33.18 -22.44
CA GLY A 158 7.59 -34.49 -22.57
C GLY A 158 8.93 -34.43 -23.31
N PHE A 159 9.74 -35.48 -23.15
CA PHE A 159 11.06 -35.61 -23.76
C PHE A 159 11.42 -37.08 -23.95
N THR A 160 12.12 -37.39 -25.04
CA THR A 160 12.57 -38.75 -25.33
C THR A 160 13.97 -38.99 -24.77
N PHE A 161 14.11 -39.93 -23.86
CA PHE A 161 15.41 -40.36 -23.34
C PHE A 161 15.88 -41.65 -24.03
N LYS A 162 17.20 -41.81 -24.17
CA LYS A 162 17.77 -43.10 -24.57
C LYS A 162 17.73 -44.07 -23.39
N ARG A 163 17.31 -45.31 -23.60
CA ARG A 163 17.22 -46.31 -22.53
C ARG A 163 18.59 -46.86 -22.15
N GLN A 164 18.74 -47.19 -20.87
CA GLN A 164 19.88 -47.94 -20.35
C GLN A 164 19.42 -49.36 -19.98
N VAL A 165 19.82 -50.36 -20.75
CA VAL A 165 19.52 -51.77 -20.46
C VAL A 165 20.72 -52.40 -19.76
N LYS A 166 20.51 -53.00 -18.58
CA LYS A 166 21.55 -53.80 -17.91
C LYS A 166 21.78 -55.09 -18.72
N GLY A 167 22.99 -55.26 -19.25
CA GLY A 167 23.54 -56.59 -19.58
C GLY A 167 23.57 -57.06 -21.03
N LYS A 168 22.94 -56.39 -22.01
CA LYS A 168 23.13 -56.70 -23.45
C LYS A 168 23.02 -55.44 -24.29
N THR A 169 23.93 -55.25 -25.26
CA THR A 169 23.75 -54.28 -26.34
C THR A 169 22.48 -54.68 -27.11
N PRO A 170 21.46 -53.81 -27.19
CA PRO A 170 20.26 -54.12 -27.96
C PRO A 170 20.62 -54.37 -29.42
N HIS A 171 19.96 -55.33 -30.06
CA HIS A 171 20.06 -55.51 -31.50
C HIS A 171 19.62 -54.20 -32.19
N LYS A 172 20.24 -53.90 -33.34
CA LYS A 172 20.01 -52.68 -34.11
C LYS A 172 18.51 -52.64 -34.50
N GLY A 173 17.72 -51.78 -33.86
CA GLY A 173 16.33 -51.50 -34.28
C GLY A 173 15.17 -51.86 -33.34
N GLU A 174 15.36 -52.24 -32.07
CA GLU A 174 14.23 -52.46 -31.15
C GLU A 174 14.31 -51.64 -29.84
N ASN A 175 13.28 -50.84 -29.60
CA ASN A 175 12.94 -50.04 -28.41
C ASN A 175 14.12 -49.37 -27.69
N GLN A 176 14.95 -48.64 -28.44
CA GLN A 176 16.16 -47.99 -27.91
C GLN A 176 15.88 -46.71 -27.11
N TYR A 177 14.69 -46.14 -27.28
CA TYR A 177 14.30 -44.87 -26.68
C TYR A 177 13.04 -45.02 -25.81
N CYS A 178 12.82 -44.04 -24.94
CA CYS A 178 11.67 -43.98 -24.06
C CYS A 178 11.21 -42.54 -23.93
N PHE A 179 9.99 -42.25 -24.37
CA PHE A 179 9.35 -40.95 -24.25
C PHE A 179 8.73 -40.78 -22.86
N TRP A 180 9.17 -39.75 -22.15
CA TRP A 180 8.72 -39.42 -20.81
C TRP A 180 7.80 -38.22 -20.89
N ARG A 181 6.63 -38.26 -20.24
CA ARG A 181 5.75 -37.09 -20.09
C ARG A 181 5.00 -37.11 -18.78
N LEU A 182 4.66 -35.93 -18.28
CA LEU A 182 3.70 -35.75 -17.19
C LEU A 182 2.30 -35.55 -17.78
N ASP A 183 1.37 -36.44 -17.45
CA ASP A 183 -0.02 -36.35 -17.92
C ASP A 183 -0.82 -35.29 -17.15
N ALA A 184 -2.01 -34.93 -17.66
CA ALA A 184 -2.88 -33.93 -17.03
C ALA A 184 -3.33 -34.30 -15.60
N SER A 185 -3.34 -35.59 -15.27
CA SER A 185 -3.62 -36.13 -13.93
C SER A 185 -2.39 -36.20 -13.03
N ASP A 186 -1.30 -35.49 -13.37
CA ASP A 186 -0.02 -35.51 -12.66
C ASP A 186 0.54 -36.95 -12.46
N LEU A 187 0.41 -37.79 -13.50
CA LEU A 187 1.01 -39.12 -13.57
C LEU A 187 2.18 -39.13 -14.56
N MET A 188 3.32 -39.71 -14.16
CA MET A 188 4.45 -39.90 -15.07
C MET A 188 4.20 -41.07 -16.01
N CYS A 189 4.27 -40.80 -17.30
CA CYS A 189 4.07 -41.77 -18.36
C CYS A 189 5.38 -42.01 -19.10
N PHE A 190 5.74 -43.28 -19.26
CA PHE A 190 6.93 -43.74 -19.96
C PHE A 190 6.49 -44.62 -21.12
N THR A 191 6.69 -44.14 -22.35
CA THR A 191 6.30 -44.85 -23.59
C THR A 191 7.55 -45.35 -24.29
N GLU A 192 7.65 -46.66 -24.51
CA GLU A 192 8.75 -47.23 -25.32
C GLU A 192 8.60 -46.80 -26.78
N THR A 193 9.71 -46.40 -27.41
CA THR A 193 9.70 -45.91 -28.79
C THR A 193 11.04 -46.14 -29.49
N ASP A 194 11.01 -46.26 -30.82
CA ASP A 194 12.19 -46.27 -31.69
C ASP A 194 12.52 -44.88 -32.27
N VAL A 195 11.70 -43.87 -31.94
CA VAL A 195 11.85 -42.51 -32.43
C VAL A 195 12.99 -41.82 -31.69
N ASP A 196 13.92 -41.26 -32.46
CA ASP A 196 15.05 -40.50 -31.94
C ASP A 196 14.57 -39.17 -31.28
N PRO A 197 15.15 -38.74 -30.14
CA PRO A 197 14.78 -37.52 -29.43
C PRO A 197 14.75 -36.23 -30.23
N TYR A 198 15.42 -36.16 -31.38
CA TYR A 198 15.53 -34.94 -32.18
C TYR A 198 14.58 -34.89 -33.39
N VAL A 199 13.65 -35.84 -33.51
CA VAL A 199 12.63 -35.86 -34.56
C VAL A 199 11.30 -35.32 -34.03
N GLU A 200 10.90 -34.13 -34.47
CA GLU A 200 9.65 -33.48 -34.04
C GLU A 200 8.42 -34.02 -34.80
N GLY A 201 7.24 -34.03 -34.15
CA GLY A 201 5.94 -34.26 -34.80
C GLY A 201 5.50 -35.73 -34.95
N VAL A 202 6.18 -36.67 -34.32
CA VAL A 202 5.87 -38.11 -34.43
C VAL A 202 4.98 -38.57 -33.26
N SER A 203 3.97 -39.39 -33.55
CA SER A 203 3.16 -40.04 -32.52
C SER A 203 3.95 -41.17 -31.84
N HIS A 204 4.12 -41.09 -30.52
CA HIS A 204 4.75 -42.15 -29.73
C HIS A 204 3.74 -43.27 -29.48
N VAL A 205 3.78 -44.30 -30.33
CA VAL A 205 2.96 -45.52 -30.20
C VAL A 205 3.81 -46.61 -29.56
N GLY A 206 3.39 -47.12 -28.40
CA GLY A 206 4.12 -48.15 -27.66
C GLY A 206 3.48 -48.50 -26.31
N ASN A 207 4.09 -49.44 -25.58
CA ASN A 207 3.66 -49.79 -24.23
C ASN A 207 3.89 -48.62 -23.28
N VAL A 208 2.83 -48.16 -22.60
CA VAL A 208 2.88 -47.03 -21.68
C VAL A 208 2.92 -47.54 -20.23
N ARG A 209 4.05 -47.36 -19.56
CA ARG A 209 4.15 -47.52 -18.10
C ARG A 209 3.73 -46.22 -17.43
N LYS A 210 2.72 -46.28 -16.56
CA LYS A 210 2.28 -45.13 -15.74
C LYS A 210 2.78 -45.31 -14.30
N VAL A 211 3.32 -44.24 -13.72
CA VAL A 211 3.81 -44.20 -12.35
C VAL A 211 3.22 -42.97 -11.67
N ALA A 212 2.62 -43.15 -10.49
CA ALA A 212 2.14 -42.01 -9.71
C ALA A 212 3.33 -41.31 -9.03
N ILE A 213 3.27 -39.99 -8.92
CA ILE A 213 4.36 -39.20 -8.31
C ILE A 213 4.68 -39.67 -6.88
N LYS A 214 3.65 -40.04 -6.11
CA LYS A 214 3.79 -40.60 -4.75
C LYS A 214 4.57 -41.91 -4.67
N ASP A 215 4.72 -42.64 -5.78
CA ASP A 215 5.43 -43.92 -5.82
C ASP A 215 6.93 -43.72 -6.13
N ILE A 216 7.33 -42.48 -6.46
CA ILE A 216 8.72 -42.09 -6.68
C ILE A 216 9.36 -41.75 -5.34
N LEU A 217 10.45 -42.44 -5.00
CA LEU A 217 11.23 -42.21 -3.79
C LEU A 217 12.26 -41.09 -3.97
N SER A 218 13.05 -41.15 -5.04
CA SER A 218 14.11 -40.18 -5.34
C SER A 218 14.39 -40.06 -6.83
N VAL A 219 15.01 -38.95 -7.20
CA VAL A 219 15.51 -38.69 -8.56
C VAL A 219 16.98 -38.33 -8.47
N ASP A 220 17.81 -39.20 -9.02
CA ASP A 220 19.25 -39.16 -8.86
C ASP A 220 19.94 -39.03 -10.22
N ARG A 221 21.13 -38.42 -10.23
CA ARG A 221 22.00 -38.45 -11.40
C ARG A 221 22.58 -39.86 -11.53
N GLY A 222 22.32 -40.51 -12.66
CA GLY A 222 22.88 -41.82 -12.98
C GLY A 222 24.35 -41.73 -13.42
N GLU A 223 25.00 -42.89 -13.53
CA GLU A 223 26.36 -42.98 -14.07
C GLU A 223 26.39 -42.56 -15.55
N ASP A 224 27.21 -41.56 -15.86
CA ASP A 224 27.36 -41.05 -17.22
C ASP A 224 27.94 -42.14 -18.15
N ILE A 225 27.35 -42.31 -19.33
CA ILE A 225 27.77 -43.33 -20.30
C ILE A 225 28.81 -42.72 -21.23
N THR A 226 30.06 -43.19 -21.16
CA THR A 226 31.12 -42.84 -22.11
C THR A 226 31.15 -43.83 -23.28
N GLY A 227 31.01 -43.37 -24.51
CA GLY A 227 31.08 -44.22 -25.70
C GLY A 227 32.45 -44.87 -25.87
N ARG A 228 32.50 -46.17 -26.22
CA ARG A 228 33.75 -46.95 -26.40
C ARG A 228 34.58 -46.61 -27.65
N LYS A 229 34.29 -45.55 -28.40
CA LYS A 229 35.11 -45.11 -29.56
C LYS A 229 35.15 -43.58 -29.69
N SER A 230 36.38 -43.06 -29.72
CA SER A 230 36.97 -41.77 -30.18
C SER A 230 36.16 -40.53 -30.59
N THR A 231 34.85 -40.40 -30.34
CA THR A 231 34.08 -39.16 -30.58
C THR A 231 33.43 -38.66 -29.29
N GLY A 232 34.25 -38.40 -28.27
CA GLY A 232 34.15 -37.36 -27.23
C GLY A 232 32.87 -37.06 -26.41
N GLN A 233 31.66 -37.48 -26.78
CA GLN A 233 30.44 -37.07 -26.07
C GLN A 233 29.95 -38.15 -25.09
N SER A 234 30.04 -37.80 -23.81
CA SER A 234 29.50 -38.58 -22.70
C SER A 234 28.01 -38.26 -22.52
N MET A 235 27.17 -39.29 -22.44
CA MET A 235 25.74 -39.12 -22.18
C MET A 235 25.50 -38.99 -20.69
N ARG A 236 24.65 -38.04 -20.31
CA ARG A 236 24.23 -37.81 -18.93
C ARG A 236 23.00 -38.64 -18.62
N CYS A 237 22.98 -39.25 -17.44
CA CYS A 237 21.92 -40.16 -17.05
C CYS A 237 21.06 -39.60 -15.91
N ILE A 238 19.75 -39.80 -16.01
CA ILE A 238 18.78 -39.57 -14.94
C ILE A 238 18.22 -40.91 -14.48
N ARG A 239 18.10 -41.10 -13.17
CA ARG A 239 17.56 -42.30 -12.55
C ARG A 239 16.43 -41.92 -11.61
N ILE A 240 15.26 -42.52 -11.83
CA ILE A 240 14.11 -42.43 -10.92
C ILE A 240 14.06 -43.73 -10.13
N VAL A 241 14.12 -43.63 -8.80
CA VAL A 241 13.99 -44.78 -7.89
C VAL A 241 12.57 -44.81 -7.35
N LEU A 242 11.92 -45.97 -7.42
CA LEU A 242 10.55 -46.18 -6.94
C LEU A 242 10.57 -46.87 -5.58
N HIS A 243 9.52 -46.67 -4.78
CA HIS A 243 9.38 -47.29 -3.45
C HIS A 243 9.37 -48.83 -3.47
N ASN A 244 9.02 -49.44 -4.60
CA ASN A 244 9.01 -50.89 -4.78
C ASN A 244 10.42 -51.47 -5.08
N GLY A 245 11.46 -50.64 -5.13
CA GLY A 245 12.83 -51.03 -5.45
C GLY A 245 13.16 -51.04 -6.95
N ASP A 246 12.19 -50.78 -7.83
CA ASP A 246 12.45 -50.61 -9.25
C ASP A 246 13.15 -49.27 -9.53
N SER A 247 13.93 -49.22 -10.60
CA SER A 247 14.49 -47.96 -11.11
C SER A 247 14.24 -47.79 -12.60
N ILE A 248 13.93 -46.55 -13.00
CA ILE A 248 13.74 -46.15 -14.39
C ILE A 248 14.90 -45.22 -14.76
N CYS A 249 15.65 -45.56 -15.80
CA CYS A 249 16.83 -44.82 -16.23
C CYS A 249 16.64 -44.25 -17.64
N GLY A 250 17.05 -43.00 -17.83
CA GLY A 250 17.07 -42.32 -19.12
C GLY A 250 18.42 -41.63 -19.35
N ALA A 251 18.86 -41.52 -20.60
CA ALA A 251 20.11 -40.86 -20.97
C ALA A 251 19.88 -39.77 -22.03
N THR A 252 20.58 -38.64 -21.91
CA THR A 252 20.54 -37.50 -22.83
C THR A 252 21.94 -36.93 -23.08
N PHE A 253 22.16 -36.28 -24.22
CA PHE A 253 23.39 -35.54 -24.50
C PHE A 253 23.37 -34.10 -23.97
N SER A 254 22.20 -33.57 -23.59
CA SER A 254 22.04 -32.20 -23.12
C SER A 254 21.98 -32.13 -21.60
N GLU A 255 22.96 -31.45 -21.00
CA GLU A 255 22.99 -31.18 -19.56
C GLU A 255 21.83 -30.26 -19.13
N GLN A 256 21.44 -29.30 -19.97
CA GLN A 256 20.30 -28.43 -19.72
C GLN A 256 18.97 -29.19 -19.64
N VAL A 257 18.78 -30.19 -20.51
CA VAL A 257 17.59 -31.04 -20.46
C VAL A 257 17.61 -31.89 -19.20
N LEU A 258 18.77 -32.48 -18.86
CA LEU A 258 18.93 -33.25 -17.63
C LEU A 258 18.57 -32.43 -16.39
N SER A 259 19.16 -31.23 -16.23
CA SER A 259 18.91 -30.36 -15.08
C SER A 259 17.45 -29.93 -15.00
N THR A 260 16.84 -29.57 -16.14
CA THR A 260 15.41 -29.22 -16.23
C THR A 260 14.50 -30.36 -15.73
N TRP A 261 14.79 -31.59 -16.16
CA TRP A 261 14.00 -32.77 -15.77
C TRP A 261 14.25 -33.19 -14.33
N MET A 262 15.49 -33.14 -13.86
CA MET A 262 15.82 -33.41 -12.45
C MET A 262 15.17 -32.39 -11.52
N ASP A 263 15.23 -31.10 -11.84
CA ASP A 263 14.59 -30.03 -11.05
C ASP A 263 13.07 -30.23 -11.00
N GLY A 264 12.44 -30.45 -12.15
CA GLY A 264 10.99 -30.62 -12.23
C GLY A 264 10.50 -31.86 -11.49
N LEU A 265 11.21 -32.99 -11.60
CA LEU A 265 10.80 -34.21 -10.90
C LEU A 265 11.08 -34.14 -9.41
N SER A 266 12.20 -33.54 -8.99
CA SER A 266 12.53 -33.34 -7.57
C SER A 266 11.53 -32.38 -6.89
N ASP A 267 11.05 -31.37 -7.63
CA ASP A 267 9.99 -30.48 -7.17
C ASP A 267 8.67 -31.24 -6.88
N LEU A 268 8.29 -32.16 -7.78
CA LEU A 268 7.07 -32.96 -7.64
C LEU A 268 7.13 -34.00 -6.50
N VAL A 269 8.31 -34.51 -6.15
CA VAL A 269 8.49 -35.60 -5.17
C VAL A 269 8.64 -35.09 -3.73
N GLY A 270 9.01 -33.82 -3.52
CA GLY A 270 9.15 -33.28 -2.16
C GLY A 270 10.05 -32.07 -1.99
N GLY A 271 10.34 -31.31 -3.05
CA GLY A 271 11.01 -30.02 -2.96
C GLY A 271 12.51 -30.09 -2.70
N GLY A 272 13.28 -30.48 -3.72
CA GLY A 272 14.74 -30.27 -3.73
C GLY A 272 15.14 -28.82 -4.02
N PRO A 273 16.37 -28.40 -3.64
CA PRO A 273 16.93 -27.15 -4.12
C PRO A 273 17.00 -27.16 -5.65
N LEU A 274 16.72 -26.01 -6.27
CA LEU A 274 16.88 -25.85 -7.72
C LEU A 274 18.34 -26.08 -8.13
N SER A 275 18.57 -26.65 -9.31
CA SER A 275 19.91 -26.76 -9.90
C SER A 275 20.62 -25.41 -10.00
N HIS A 276 21.95 -25.44 -10.08
CA HIS A 276 22.77 -24.24 -10.23
C HIS A 276 22.33 -23.39 -11.44
N ASP A 277 22.02 -24.02 -12.57
CA ASP A 277 21.53 -23.34 -13.77
C ASP A 277 20.18 -22.65 -13.53
N ALA A 278 19.28 -23.29 -12.79
CA ALA A 278 17.99 -22.71 -12.44
C ALA A 278 18.13 -21.54 -11.44
N GLN A 279 19.06 -21.62 -10.48
CA GLN A 279 19.37 -20.51 -9.57
C GLN A 279 19.96 -19.32 -10.34
N MET A 280 20.91 -19.57 -11.24
CA MET A 280 21.47 -18.56 -12.15
C MET A 280 20.39 -17.89 -13.01
N LEU A 281 19.42 -18.66 -13.51
CA LEU A 281 18.28 -18.11 -14.24
C LEU A 281 17.37 -17.27 -13.34
N ALA A 282 17.11 -17.72 -12.11
CA ALA A 282 16.32 -16.99 -11.11
C ALA A 282 16.96 -15.63 -10.80
N ASP A 283 18.25 -15.60 -10.54
CA ASP A 283 18.98 -14.37 -10.23
C ASP A 283 18.97 -13.40 -11.42
N ARG A 284 19.08 -13.90 -12.66
CA ARG A 284 18.95 -13.08 -13.86
C ARG A 284 17.56 -12.48 -14.00
N MET A 285 16.50 -13.28 -13.83
CA MET A 285 15.11 -12.79 -13.89
C MET A 285 14.84 -11.77 -12.78
N LEU A 286 15.32 -12.05 -11.57
CA LEU A 286 15.18 -11.18 -10.42
C LEU A 286 15.89 -9.85 -10.64
N ASN A 287 17.09 -9.85 -11.21
CA ASN A 287 17.80 -8.61 -11.58
C ASN A 287 17.04 -7.78 -12.62
N ILE A 288 16.43 -8.41 -13.62
CA ILE A 288 15.62 -7.71 -14.62
C ILE A 288 14.37 -7.11 -13.96
N GLU A 289 13.65 -7.88 -13.15
CA GLU A 289 12.45 -7.43 -12.45
C GLU A 289 12.74 -6.25 -11.50
N LEU A 290 13.85 -6.32 -10.75
CA LEU A 290 14.28 -5.23 -9.88
C LEU A 290 14.60 -3.97 -10.69
N ARG A 291 15.32 -4.09 -11.81
CA ARG A 291 15.61 -2.94 -12.68
C ARG A 291 14.35 -2.33 -13.28
N LEU A 292 13.37 -3.14 -13.68
CA LEU A 292 12.08 -2.65 -14.17
C LEU A 292 11.31 -1.85 -13.12
N ARG A 293 11.37 -2.27 -11.85
CA ARG A 293 10.71 -1.53 -10.75
C ARG A 293 11.45 -0.26 -10.35
N LEU A 294 12.76 -0.21 -10.56
CA LEU A 294 13.60 0.93 -10.18
C LEU A 294 13.74 1.99 -11.29
N LEU A 295 13.22 1.72 -12.50
CA LEU A 295 13.35 2.59 -13.67
C LEU A 295 12.90 4.04 -13.40
N ASP A 296 11.81 4.21 -12.65
CA ASP A 296 11.21 5.52 -12.34
C ASP A 296 11.31 5.92 -10.85
N VAL A 297 12.05 5.16 -10.02
CA VAL A 297 12.13 5.41 -8.57
C VAL A 297 13.43 6.13 -8.23
N PRO A 298 13.39 7.44 -7.90
CA PRO A 298 14.60 8.16 -7.50
C PRO A 298 15.05 7.68 -6.12
N ASN A 299 16.18 6.98 -6.07
CA ASN A 299 16.94 6.58 -4.89
C ASN A 299 16.07 6.14 -3.68
N PRO A 300 15.66 4.87 -3.59
CA PRO A 300 14.70 4.42 -2.58
C PRO A 300 15.24 4.69 -1.17
N GLN A 301 14.49 5.50 -0.40
CA GLN A 301 14.83 5.82 0.98
C GLN A 301 14.56 4.63 1.90
N ILE A 302 15.42 4.44 2.89
CA ILE A 302 15.33 3.33 3.87
C ILE A 302 14.07 3.46 4.74
N HIS A 303 13.61 4.70 4.97
CA HIS A 303 12.42 4.99 5.74
C HIS A 303 11.46 5.85 4.92
N CYS A 304 10.24 5.37 4.74
CA CYS A 304 9.12 6.14 4.22
C CYS A 304 8.11 6.27 5.36
N GLU A 305 7.91 7.48 5.85
CA GLU A 305 6.80 7.76 6.77
C GLU A 305 5.51 7.73 5.94
N ILE A 306 4.73 6.66 6.11
CA ILE A 306 3.39 6.60 5.52
C ILE A 306 2.54 7.60 6.32
N PRO A 307 2.04 8.68 5.71
CA PRO A 307 1.19 9.62 6.42
C PRO A 307 -0.06 8.89 6.91
N PRO A 308 -0.61 9.27 8.08
CA PRO A 308 -1.87 8.71 8.53
C PRO A 308 -2.95 8.93 7.48
N LEU A 309 -3.88 7.97 7.36
CA LEU A 309 -5.02 8.10 6.47
C LEU A 309 -5.74 9.44 6.78
N PRO A 310 -6.07 10.24 5.77
CA PRO A 310 -6.84 11.47 5.99
C PRO A 310 -8.17 11.14 6.69
N ASP A 311 -8.54 11.95 7.68
CA ASP A 311 -9.84 11.82 8.36
C ASP A 311 -11.01 12.20 7.45
N ASP A 312 -10.72 12.95 6.38
CA ASP A 312 -11.70 13.40 5.38
C ASP A 312 -11.28 12.99 3.96
N PHE A 313 -12.18 12.30 3.27
CA PHE A 313 -12.07 11.90 1.87
C PHE A 313 -13.01 12.69 0.95
N SER A 314 -13.56 13.82 1.41
CA SER A 314 -14.44 14.70 0.63
C SER A 314 -13.81 15.24 -0.65
N TRP A 315 -12.48 15.31 -0.70
CA TRP A 315 -11.71 15.68 -1.89
C TRP A 315 -11.81 14.64 -3.02
N VAL A 316 -12.25 13.41 -2.73
CA VAL A 316 -12.40 12.35 -3.72
C VAL A 316 -13.68 12.56 -4.54
N LYS A 317 -13.53 13.17 -5.72
CA LYS A 317 -14.62 13.47 -6.64
C LYS A 317 -14.97 12.28 -7.55
N PRO A 318 -16.24 12.15 -7.99
CA PRO A 318 -16.65 11.13 -8.97
C PRO A 318 -15.84 11.18 -10.28
N GLU A 319 -15.36 12.37 -10.64
CA GLU A 319 -14.58 12.65 -11.85
C GLU A 319 -13.23 11.91 -11.88
N PHE A 320 -12.71 11.47 -10.73
CA PHE A 320 -11.47 10.69 -10.67
C PHE A 320 -11.65 9.21 -11.02
N PHE A 321 -12.88 8.74 -11.25
CA PHE A 321 -13.17 7.33 -11.51
C PHE A 321 -13.65 7.10 -12.95
N PRO A 322 -13.20 5.99 -13.57
CA PRO A 322 -13.55 5.69 -14.97
C PRO A 322 -15.05 5.40 -15.18
N ASN A 323 -15.79 5.05 -14.12
CA ASN A 323 -17.24 4.88 -14.18
C ASN A 323 -17.90 5.08 -12.80
N MET A 324 -19.22 5.30 -12.82
CA MET A 324 -20.02 5.53 -11.62
C MET A 324 -20.05 4.31 -10.69
N VAL A 325 -19.88 3.09 -11.21
CA VAL A 325 -19.79 1.85 -10.40
C VAL A 325 -18.53 1.87 -9.52
N SER A 326 -17.39 2.25 -10.09
CA SER A 326 -16.11 2.36 -9.35
C SER A 326 -16.20 3.43 -8.27
N TRP A 327 -16.87 4.55 -8.57
CA TRP A 327 -17.17 5.58 -7.57
C TRP A 327 -18.09 5.06 -6.45
N TYR A 328 -19.16 4.33 -6.77
CA TYR A 328 -20.05 3.75 -5.76
C TYR A 328 -19.34 2.71 -4.89
N ILE A 329 -18.47 1.87 -5.47
CA ILE A 329 -17.66 0.91 -4.73
C ILE A 329 -16.72 1.64 -3.77
N MET A 330 -16.03 2.67 -4.24
CA MET A 330 -15.11 3.43 -3.40
C MET A 330 -15.84 4.22 -2.32
N ARG A 331 -16.97 4.85 -2.64
CA ARG A 331 -17.81 5.56 -1.67
C ARG A 331 -18.34 4.62 -0.60
N ARG A 332 -18.80 3.43 -1.00
CA ARG A 332 -19.22 2.40 -0.06
C ARG A 332 -18.05 1.93 0.81
N TRP A 333 -16.86 1.79 0.24
CA TRP A 333 -15.65 1.47 0.99
C TRP A 333 -15.25 2.57 1.99
N LEU A 334 -15.43 3.85 1.63
CA LEU A 334 -15.23 4.98 2.54
C LEU A 334 -16.28 5.00 3.67
N ASP A 335 -17.54 4.75 3.36
CA ASP A 335 -18.60 4.58 4.36
C ASP A 335 -18.30 3.36 5.26
N ASP A 336 -17.74 2.29 4.71
CA ASP A 336 -17.29 1.11 5.44
C ASP A 336 -16.10 1.43 6.37
N ILE A 337 -15.17 2.30 5.96
CA ILE A 337 -14.09 2.80 6.83
C ILE A 337 -14.65 3.61 7.99
N LEU A 338 -15.54 4.57 7.71
CA LEU A 338 -16.15 5.38 8.77
C LEU A 338 -16.92 4.49 9.75
N HIS A 339 -17.64 3.49 9.23
CA HIS A 339 -18.32 2.50 10.04
C HIS A 339 -17.34 1.66 10.88
N PHE A 340 -16.23 1.24 10.28
CA PHE A 340 -15.17 0.49 10.94
C PHE A 340 -14.51 1.29 12.07
N GLN A 341 -14.12 2.54 11.82
CA GLN A 341 -13.54 3.44 12.83
C GLN A 341 -14.52 3.68 13.99
N LYS A 342 -15.79 3.98 13.69
CA LYS A 342 -16.83 4.10 14.72
C LYS A 342 -17.00 2.82 15.52
N LYS A 343 -16.96 1.65 14.88
CA LYS A 343 -17.08 0.34 15.54
C LYS A 343 -15.88 0.07 16.45
N GLN A 344 -14.67 0.34 15.99
CA GLN A 344 -13.44 0.21 16.77
C GLN A 344 -13.49 1.08 18.02
N LEU A 345 -13.83 2.36 17.86
CA LEU A 345 -13.97 3.29 18.98
C LEU A 345 -15.06 2.86 19.98
N ARG A 346 -16.19 2.32 19.52
CA ARG A 346 -17.20 1.75 20.43
C ARG A 346 -16.65 0.58 21.25
N SER A 347 -15.84 -0.29 20.64
CA SER A 347 -15.23 -1.42 21.32
C SER A 347 -14.24 -0.96 22.39
N GLU A 348 -13.37 -0.01 22.03
CA GLU A 348 -12.39 0.56 22.95
C GLU A 348 -13.05 1.20 24.18
N ILE A 349 -14.07 2.03 23.97
CA ILE A 349 -14.77 2.67 25.10
C ILE A 349 -15.55 1.64 25.92
N HIS A 350 -16.11 0.60 25.29
CA HIS A 350 -16.75 -0.48 26.03
C HIS A 350 -15.78 -1.16 27.01
N GLU A 351 -14.54 -1.43 26.59
CA GLU A 351 -13.51 -2.01 27.46
C GLU A 351 -13.12 -1.06 28.60
N ARG A 352 -12.97 0.25 28.33
CA ARG A 352 -12.71 1.24 29.37
C ARG A 352 -13.80 1.25 30.44
N LEU A 353 -15.07 1.25 29.99
CA LEU A 353 -16.23 1.26 30.88
C LEU A 353 -16.41 -0.05 31.65
N TYR A 354 -16.03 -1.19 31.05
CA TYR A 354 -16.11 -2.50 31.70
C TYR A 354 -15.18 -2.59 32.93
N ASN A 355 -14.06 -1.86 32.90
CA ASN A 355 -13.09 -1.83 33.99
C ASN A 355 -13.45 -0.86 35.12
N LEU A 356 -14.54 -0.09 34.99
CA LEU A 356 -14.97 0.85 36.03
C LEU A 356 -15.78 0.14 37.12
N SER A 357 -15.46 0.45 38.37
CA SER A 357 -16.28 0.02 39.50
C SER A 357 -17.58 0.81 39.56
N SER A 358 -18.65 0.19 40.07
CA SER A 358 -19.93 0.86 40.27
C SER A 358 -19.84 2.05 41.23
N GLU A 359 -18.90 2.02 42.19
CA GLU A 359 -18.64 3.13 43.10
C GLU A 359 -18.10 4.36 42.37
N GLU A 360 -17.20 4.16 41.39
CA GLU A 360 -16.64 5.26 40.61
C GLU A 360 -17.68 5.85 39.66
N VAL A 361 -18.49 5.01 39.02
CA VAL A 361 -19.62 5.47 38.20
C VAL A 361 -20.57 6.34 39.03
N ARG A 362 -20.90 5.91 40.26
CA ARG A 362 -21.77 6.69 41.16
C ARG A 362 -21.13 8.01 41.58
N ARG A 363 -19.85 7.99 41.98
CA ARG A 363 -19.10 9.19 42.37
C ARG A 363 -19.08 10.23 41.25
N GLN A 364 -18.78 9.80 40.03
CA GLN A 364 -18.78 10.68 38.86
C GLN A 364 -20.20 11.17 38.52
N SER A 365 -21.20 10.28 38.64
CA SER A 365 -22.62 10.62 38.43
C SER A 365 -23.07 11.73 39.37
N ASP A 366 -22.75 11.65 40.66
CA ASP A 366 -23.11 12.70 41.62
C ASP A 366 -22.56 14.07 41.24
N ILE A 367 -21.31 14.15 40.79
CA ILE A 367 -20.70 15.41 40.36
C ILE A 367 -21.37 15.95 39.10
N VAL A 368 -21.60 15.09 38.09
CA VAL A 368 -22.28 15.47 36.85
C VAL A 368 -23.69 15.96 37.12
N ILE A 369 -24.44 15.25 37.98
CA ILE A 369 -25.80 15.62 38.37
C ILE A 369 -25.81 16.98 39.07
N GLN A 370 -24.90 17.22 40.03
CA GLN A 370 -24.79 18.54 40.67
C GLN A 370 -24.56 19.66 39.65
N LYS A 371 -23.66 19.45 38.69
CA LYS A 371 -23.40 20.41 37.61
C LYS A 371 -24.66 20.66 36.77
N VAL A 372 -25.38 19.61 36.37
CA VAL A 372 -26.67 19.73 35.64
C VAL A 372 -27.67 20.56 36.43
N LEU A 373 -27.97 20.17 37.67
CA LEU A 373 -28.99 20.82 38.51
C LEU A 373 -28.64 22.28 38.84
N SER A 374 -27.35 22.60 38.94
CA SER A 374 -26.88 23.97 39.21
C SER A 374 -26.97 24.90 38.00
N SER A 375 -27.06 24.35 36.78
CA SER A 375 -26.97 25.11 35.54
C SER A 375 -28.22 25.91 35.20
N GLU A 376 -28.02 27.10 34.62
CA GLU A 376 -29.11 28.04 34.33
C GLU A 376 -30.04 27.54 33.22
N TRP A 377 -29.49 26.88 32.20
CA TRP A 377 -30.28 26.30 31.11
C TRP A 377 -31.19 25.17 31.60
N PHE A 378 -30.76 24.39 32.61
CA PHE A 378 -31.59 23.32 33.18
C PHE A 378 -32.67 23.88 34.12
N LYS A 379 -32.33 24.87 34.94
CA LYS A 379 -33.26 25.54 35.85
C LYS A 379 -34.41 26.20 35.10
N ASN A 380 -34.12 26.88 33.99
CA ASN A 380 -35.13 27.58 33.19
C ASN A 380 -35.98 26.65 32.30
N ALA A 381 -35.50 25.45 31.98
CA ALA A 381 -36.22 24.50 31.14
C ALA A 381 -37.48 23.94 31.83
N GLN A 382 -38.59 23.85 31.11
CA GLN A 382 -39.85 23.30 31.61
C GLN A 382 -40.12 21.91 31.04
N ARG A 383 -39.72 21.66 29.80
CA ARG A 383 -39.91 20.39 29.08
C ARG A 383 -38.56 19.72 28.83
N ILE A 384 -38.25 18.69 29.59
CA ILE A 384 -36.91 18.08 29.63
C ILE A 384 -37.00 16.60 29.27
N SER A 385 -36.16 16.15 28.35
CA SER A 385 -35.96 14.73 28.09
C SER A 385 -34.69 14.22 28.75
N VAL A 386 -34.81 13.10 29.47
CA VAL A 386 -33.70 12.45 30.18
C VAL A 386 -33.65 10.98 29.79
N PHE A 387 -32.47 10.49 29.42
CA PHE A 387 -32.27 9.06 29.19
C PHE A 387 -32.25 8.29 30.50
N LEU A 388 -32.74 7.05 30.46
CA LEU A 388 -32.68 6.15 31.61
C LEU A 388 -31.43 5.29 31.49
N HIS A 389 -30.53 5.49 32.45
CA HIS A 389 -29.18 4.94 32.41
C HIS A 389 -29.15 3.41 32.36
N THR A 390 -28.14 2.89 31.68
CA THR A 390 -27.76 1.48 31.66
C THR A 390 -26.35 1.29 32.21
N TYR A 391 -25.84 0.05 32.17
CA TYR A 391 -24.48 -0.23 32.62
C TYR A 391 -23.44 0.59 31.86
N GLY A 392 -22.56 1.27 32.60
CA GLY A 392 -21.49 2.11 32.05
C GLY A 392 -21.94 3.50 31.59
N GLU A 393 -23.10 3.98 32.06
CA GLU A 393 -23.58 5.35 31.83
C GLU A 393 -23.74 6.11 33.15
N ILE A 394 -23.83 7.44 33.08
CA ILE A 394 -24.14 8.30 34.25
C ILE A 394 -25.51 7.92 34.82
N GLU A 395 -25.59 7.71 36.15
CA GLU A 395 -26.82 7.36 36.86
C GLU A 395 -27.80 8.56 36.88
N THR A 396 -28.79 8.57 35.99
CA THR A 396 -29.70 9.71 35.78
C THR A 396 -30.92 9.77 36.71
N ASP A 397 -31.15 8.77 37.55
CA ASP A 397 -32.38 8.64 38.35
C ASP A 397 -32.64 9.83 39.28
N ARG A 398 -31.56 10.45 39.78
CA ARG A 398 -31.65 11.63 40.64
C ARG A 398 -32.12 12.88 39.86
N ILE A 399 -31.73 13.02 38.60
CA ILE A 399 -32.21 14.10 37.72
C ILE A 399 -33.71 13.90 37.46
N VAL A 400 -34.14 12.67 37.20
CA VAL A 400 -35.55 12.32 37.01
C VAL A 400 -36.40 12.71 38.21
N LYS A 401 -35.97 12.33 39.43
CA LYS A 401 -36.67 12.68 40.68
C LYS A 401 -36.79 14.19 40.86
N GLU A 402 -35.69 14.91 40.71
CA GLU A 402 -35.66 16.37 40.86
C GLU A 402 -36.59 17.06 39.84
N CYS A 403 -36.60 16.62 38.58
CA CYS A 403 -37.51 17.15 37.56
C CYS A 403 -38.99 17.00 37.96
N LEU A 404 -39.37 15.81 38.45
CA LEU A 404 -40.75 15.53 38.85
C LEU A 404 -41.15 16.34 40.10
N GLU A 405 -40.25 16.43 41.09
CA GLU A 405 -40.48 17.18 42.33
C GLU A 405 -40.55 18.70 42.10
N SER A 406 -39.78 19.22 41.14
CA SER A 406 -39.81 20.63 40.75
C SER A 406 -40.94 20.98 39.75
N GLY A 407 -41.84 20.05 39.45
CA GLY A 407 -43.02 20.27 38.61
C GLY A 407 -42.71 20.41 37.11
N LYS A 408 -41.50 20.05 36.67
CA LYS A 408 -41.11 20.07 35.26
C LYS A 408 -41.78 18.91 34.51
N GLN A 409 -42.03 19.11 33.21
CA GLN A 409 -42.53 18.06 32.33
C GLN A 409 -41.37 17.19 31.86
N LEU A 410 -41.22 16.03 32.50
CA LEU A 410 -40.16 15.07 32.21
C LEU A 410 -40.58 14.08 31.12
N PHE A 411 -39.70 13.85 30.15
CA PHE A 411 -39.86 12.87 29.09
C PHE A 411 -38.73 11.83 29.11
N VAL A 412 -39.04 10.57 28.82
CA VAL A 412 -38.07 9.47 28.72
C VAL A 412 -38.21 8.73 27.39
N PRO A 413 -37.12 8.18 26.84
CA PRO A 413 -37.17 7.49 25.56
C PRO A 413 -37.88 6.13 25.66
N GLN A 414 -38.67 5.79 24.64
CA GLN A 414 -39.23 4.46 24.41
C GLN A 414 -38.72 3.92 23.06
N PHE A 415 -38.19 2.70 23.08
CA PHE A 415 -37.65 2.01 21.91
C PHE A 415 -38.51 0.81 21.51
N PHE A 416 -38.47 0.47 20.22
CA PHE A 416 -39.15 -0.69 19.65
C PHE A 416 -38.14 -1.61 18.93
N PRO A 417 -38.28 -2.95 19.02
CA PRO A 417 -37.26 -3.88 18.55
C PRO A 417 -37.12 -3.94 17.02
N ASN A 418 -38.20 -3.67 16.29
CA ASN A 418 -38.24 -3.67 14.82
C ASN A 418 -38.56 -2.29 14.23
N ASP A 419 -38.67 -1.29 15.09
CA ASP A 419 -38.80 0.09 14.64
C ASP A 419 -37.50 0.82 14.88
N SER A 420 -37.13 1.56 13.87
CA SER A 420 -36.03 2.48 13.95
C SER A 420 -36.47 3.79 14.65
N GLN A 421 -37.77 3.98 14.89
CA GLN A 421 -38.33 5.12 15.60
C GLN A 421 -38.10 5.07 17.12
N MET A 422 -37.90 6.24 17.72
CA MET A 422 -37.82 6.44 19.17
C MET A 422 -38.86 7.49 19.56
N ARG A 423 -39.70 7.18 20.55
CA ARG A 423 -40.64 8.16 21.12
C ARG A 423 -40.07 8.75 22.41
N MET A 424 -40.42 9.99 22.74
CA MET A 424 -40.13 10.57 24.05
C MET A 424 -41.45 10.79 24.78
N LEU A 425 -41.68 10.00 25.82
CA LEU A 425 -42.96 9.91 26.51
C LEU A 425 -42.90 10.58 27.87
N ARG A 426 -43.94 11.31 28.21
CA ARG A 426 -44.04 12.05 29.47
C ARG A 426 -44.21 11.08 30.63
N VAL A 427 -43.38 11.27 31.66
CA VAL A 427 -43.47 10.53 32.92
C VAL A 427 -44.60 11.16 33.77
N PRO A 428 -45.69 10.44 34.09
CA PRO A 428 -46.83 11.05 34.78
C PRO A 428 -46.57 11.35 36.26
N SER A 429 -45.84 10.46 36.95
CA SER A 429 -45.54 10.59 38.36
C SER A 429 -44.25 9.87 38.75
N LEU A 430 -43.75 10.15 39.96
CA LEU A 430 -42.61 9.43 40.52
C LEU A 430 -42.91 7.93 40.72
N TYR A 431 -44.16 7.58 41.05
CA TYR A 431 -44.59 6.19 41.19
C TYR A 431 -44.49 5.45 39.85
N ASP A 432 -44.99 6.07 38.77
CA ASP A 432 -44.91 5.51 37.42
C ASP A 432 -43.47 5.29 36.95
N PHE A 433 -42.56 6.20 37.33
CA PHE A 433 -41.13 6.04 37.07
C PHE A 433 -40.53 4.85 37.80
N THR A 434 -40.83 4.68 39.10
CA THR A 434 -40.28 3.57 39.90
C THR A 434 -40.79 2.20 39.45
N GLU A 435 -41.98 2.14 38.87
CA GLU A 435 -42.58 0.91 38.33
C GLU A 435 -42.08 0.54 36.92
N LEU A 436 -41.24 1.38 36.28
CA LEU A 436 -40.68 1.07 34.97
C LEU A 436 -39.82 -0.19 34.99
N LYS A 437 -40.19 -1.16 34.16
CA LYS A 437 -39.47 -2.42 34.02
C LYS A 437 -38.43 -2.32 32.90
N PRO A 438 -37.28 -3.00 33.04
CA PRO A 438 -36.34 -3.16 31.94
C PRO A 438 -36.98 -3.87 30.75
N ALA A 439 -36.72 -3.38 29.53
CA ALA A 439 -37.12 -4.02 28.28
C ALA A 439 -35.86 -4.38 27.46
N PHE A 440 -35.80 -3.97 26.19
CA PHE A 440 -34.66 -4.22 25.31
C PHE A 440 -33.39 -3.55 25.84
N TRP A 441 -32.25 -4.23 25.70
CA TRP A 441 -30.94 -3.76 26.15
C TRP A 441 -30.86 -3.42 27.65
N GLY A 442 -31.79 -3.91 28.46
CA GLY A 442 -31.85 -3.63 29.90
C GLY A 442 -32.31 -2.21 30.24
N ILE A 443 -32.81 -1.44 29.27
CA ILE A 443 -33.28 -0.07 29.47
C ILE A 443 -34.67 -0.12 30.11
N ARG A 444 -34.85 0.58 31.24
CA ARG A 444 -36.19 0.82 31.81
C ARG A 444 -36.97 1.72 30.86
N GLN A 445 -38.14 1.29 30.41
CA GLN A 445 -38.98 2.08 29.50
C GLN A 445 -40.46 1.76 29.71
N PRO A 446 -41.37 2.71 29.42
CA PRO A 446 -42.79 2.45 29.48
C PRO A 446 -43.21 1.42 28.43
N THR A 447 -44.25 0.64 28.73
CA THR A 447 -44.86 -0.30 27.78
C THR A 447 -45.85 0.43 26.88
N VAL A 448 -46.24 -0.21 25.76
CA VAL A 448 -47.16 0.40 24.79
C VAL A 448 -48.56 0.57 25.39
N GLU A 449 -48.94 -0.33 26.30
CA GLU A 449 -50.24 -0.36 26.96
C GLU A 449 -50.43 0.81 27.94
N GLN A 450 -49.34 1.39 28.45
CA GLN A 450 -49.41 2.51 29.37
C GLN A 450 -49.86 3.82 28.70
N ASN A 451 -49.78 3.92 27.37
CA ASN A 451 -50.26 5.04 26.55
C ASN A 451 -49.88 6.44 27.09
N TRP A 452 -48.62 6.61 27.49
CA TRP A 452 -48.12 7.90 27.96
C TRP A 452 -48.06 8.93 26.84
N GLU A 453 -48.25 10.20 27.21
CA GLU A 453 -48.28 11.35 26.31
C GLU A 453 -46.94 11.51 25.57
N ASN A 454 -46.97 11.67 24.24
CA ASN A 454 -45.75 11.96 23.48
C ASN A 454 -45.42 13.46 23.54
N TYR A 455 -44.14 13.83 23.58
CA TYR A 455 -43.72 15.24 23.59
C TYR A 455 -44.34 16.03 22.42
N GLU A 456 -44.49 15.34 21.29
CA GLU A 456 -45.10 15.82 20.07
C GLU A 456 -46.51 16.39 20.22
N ASP A 457 -47.25 15.94 21.22
CA ASP A 457 -48.65 16.30 21.44
C ASP A 457 -48.78 17.59 22.25
N SER A 458 -47.75 17.95 23.03
CA SER A 458 -47.75 19.13 23.92
C SER A 458 -46.72 20.20 23.60
N GLY A 459 -45.85 20.00 22.61
CA GLY A 459 -44.95 21.03 22.08
C GLY A 459 -43.46 20.70 22.15
N PRO A 460 -42.59 21.64 21.76
CA PRO A 460 -41.15 21.39 21.68
C PRO A 460 -40.56 21.11 23.06
N LEU A 461 -39.57 20.21 23.11
CA LEU A 461 -38.68 20.07 24.25
C LEU A 461 -37.74 21.29 24.36
N ASP A 462 -37.40 21.68 25.59
CA ASP A 462 -36.44 22.74 25.88
C ASP A 462 -35.02 22.19 25.96
N VAL A 463 -34.86 21.04 26.63
CA VAL A 463 -33.58 20.39 26.91
C VAL A 463 -33.69 18.90 26.64
N ILE A 464 -32.67 18.32 26.01
CA ILE A 464 -32.50 16.88 25.90
C ILE A 464 -31.13 16.50 26.45
N LEU A 465 -31.12 15.68 27.50
CA LEU A 465 -29.91 15.03 27.98
C LEU A 465 -29.68 13.77 27.14
N VAL A 466 -28.56 13.74 26.42
CA VAL A 466 -28.30 12.75 25.37
C VAL A 466 -27.26 11.72 25.87
N PRO A 467 -27.55 10.41 25.80
CA PRO A 467 -26.58 9.37 26.09
C PRO A 467 -25.66 9.12 24.89
N GLY A 468 -24.52 8.49 25.15
CA GLY A 468 -23.52 8.18 24.15
C GLY A 468 -22.47 7.23 24.71
N LYS A 469 -21.77 6.55 23.80
CA LYS A 469 -20.58 5.77 24.14
C LYS A 469 -19.38 6.68 24.34
N ALA A 470 -19.15 7.61 23.42
CA ALA A 470 -18.03 8.53 23.48
C ALA A 470 -18.48 9.96 23.18
N PHE A 471 -17.73 10.93 23.69
CA PHE A 471 -17.97 12.35 23.46
C PHE A 471 -16.64 13.11 23.28
N THR A 472 -16.63 14.13 22.44
CA THR A 472 -15.56 15.14 22.43
C THR A 472 -15.96 16.35 23.26
N LEU A 473 -14.99 17.10 23.80
CA LEU A 473 -15.26 18.37 24.50
C LEU A 473 -15.95 19.41 23.61
N SER A 474 -15.82 19.23 22.31
CA SER A 474 -16.38 20.12 21.30
C SER A 474 -17.81 19.76 20.89
N GLY A 475 -18.41 18.74 21.52
CA GLY A 475 -19.82 18.35 21.36
C GLY A 475 -20.07 17.22 20.36
N ASP A 476 -19.05 16.59 19.79
CA ASP A 476 -19.25 15.41 18.95
C ASP A 476 -19.63 14.20 19.79
N ARG A 477 -20.48 13.33 19.24
CA ARG A 477 -21.08 12.22 19.98
C ARG A 477 -21.04 10.93 19.18
N LEU A 478 -20.54 9.87 19.82
CA LEU A 478 -20.62 8.50 19.32
C LEU A 478 -21.75 7.76 20.03
N GLY A 479 -22.88 7.54 19.34
CA GLY A 479 -23.97 6.72 19.85
C GLY A 479 -23.72 5.21 19.73
N HIS A 480 -24.69 4.40 20.18
CA HIS A 480 -24.66 2.92 20.12
C HIS A 480 -24.78 2.34 18.69
N GLY A 481 -24.95 3.18 17.66
CA GLY A 481 -24.88 2.78 16.25
C GLY A 481 -26.22 2.62 15.53
N LYS A 482 -27.36 2.75 16.22
CA LYS A 482 -28.70 2.71 15.62
C LYS A 482 -29.27 4.08 15.22
N GLY A 483 -28.57 5.16 15.55
CA GLY A 483 -28.94 6.53 15.15
C GLY A 483 -30.34 6.99 15.63
N TYR A 484 -30.82 6.49 16.78
CA TYR A 484 -32.14 6.85 17.32
C TYR A 484 -32.22 8.34 17.66
N TYR A 485 -31.25 8.85 18.42
CA TYR A 485 -31.21 10.26 18.82
C TYR A 485 -31.03 11.18 17.61
N ASP A 486 -30.14 10.86 16.67
CA ASP A 486 -29.89 11.72 15.51
C ASP A 486 -31.16 11.89 14.66
N ARG A 487 -31.98 10.82 14.54
CA ARG A 487 -33.26 10.86 13.83
C ARG A 487 -34.36 11.59 14.61
N ALA A 488 -34.51 11.31 15.90
CA ALA A 488 -35.47 12.03 16.73
C ALA A 488 -35.20 13.54 16.79
N LEU A 489 -33.92 13.94 16.78
CA LEU A 489 -33.52 15.35 16.72
C LEU A 489 -33.85 15.99 15.37
N ALA A 490 -33.64 15.27 14.27
CA ALA A 490 -34.03 15.72 12.94
C ALA A 490 -35.56 15.90 12.83
N GLU A 491 -36.33 14.96 13.36
CA GLU A 491 -37.80 15.00 13.40
C GLU A 491 -38.32 16.16 14.28
N HIS A 492 -37.74 16.35 15.46
CA HIS A 492 -38.07 17.48 16.34
C HIS A 492 -37.83 18.81 15.62
N LYS A 493 -36.66 18.98 14.99
CA LYS A 493 -36.33 20.19 14.21
C LYS A 493 -37.31 20.41 13.07
N GLN A 494 -37.67 19.35 12.35
CA GLN A 494 -38.62 19.42 11.25
C GLN A 494 -40.02 19.84 11.72
N LYS A 495 -40.47 19.33 12.86
CA LYS A 495 -41.81 19.59 13.39
C LYS A 495 -41.96 20.97 14.03
N PHE A 496 -40.97 21.38 14.83
CA PHE A 496 -41.08 22.59 15.65
C PHE A 496 -40.22 23.77 15.17
N GLY A 497 -39.35 23.57 14.18
CA GLY A 497 -38.47 24.62 13.64
C GLY A 497 -37.40 25.14 14.61
N LYS A 498 -37.35 24.60 15.83
CA LYS A 498 -36.43 25.00 16.91
C LYS A 498 -35.73 23.75 17.46
N MET A 499 -34.41 23.82 17.62
CA MET A 499 -33.66 22.77 18.30
C MET A 499 -33.76 22.95 19.83
N PRO A 500 -33.92 21.86 20.59
CA PRO A 500 -33.72 21.89 22.04
C PRO A 500 -32.24 22.05 22.36
N ILE A 501 -31.94 22.48 23.58
CA ILE A 501 -30.57 22.49 24.10
C ILE A 501 -30.12 21.04 24.33
N LEU A 502 -28.98 20.67 23.76
CA LEU A 502 -28.44 19.31 23.76
C LEU A 502 -27.18 19.21 24.61
N TYR A 503 -27.27 18.48 25.72
CA TYR A 503 -26.10 18.17 26.55
C TYR A 503 -25.87 16.67 26.66
N GLY A 504 -24.63 16.26 26.43
CA GLY A 504 -24.16 14.92 26.74
C GLY A 504 -23.82 14.80 28.22
N LEU A 505 -24.20 13.69 28.85
CA LEU A 505 -23.71 13.33 30.18
C LEU A 505 -22.68 12.23 30.02
N ALA A 506 -21.46 12.47 30.46
CA ALA A 506 -20.33 11.58 30.22
C ALA A 506 -19.56 11.27 31.50
N LEU A 507 -19.21 10.00 31.67
CA LEU A 507 -18.09 9.60 32.52
C LEU A 507 -16.78 10.10 31.89
N GLN A 508 -15.76 10.28 32.72
CA GLN A 508 -14.46 10.79 32.28
C GLN A 508 -13.83 9.88 31.22
N GLU A 509 -14.06 8.57 31.33
CA GLU A 509 -13.53 7.52 30.44
C GLU A 509 -14.18 7.54 29.04
N GLN A 510 -15.31 8.23 28.90
CA GLN A 510 -16.04 8.40 27.63
C GLN A 510 -15.55 9.61 26.82
N ILE A 511 -14.67 10.44 27.39
CA ILE A 511 -14.12 11.60 26.71
C ILE A 511 -12.97 11.18 25.80
N VAL A 512 -13.04 11.59 24.54
CA VAL A 512 -12.03 11.32 23.50
C VAL A 512 -11.69 12.60 22.74
N ASP A 513 -10.53 12.63 22.10
CA ASP A 513 -10.06 13.81 21.37
C ASP A 513 -10.86 14.02 20.08
N THR A 514 -11.09 12.95 19.32
CA THR A 514 -11.80 12.99 18.04
C THR A 514 -12.83 11.87 17.93
N ILE A 515 -13.94 12.17 17.26
CA ILE A 515 -14.95 11.18 16.88
C ILE A 515 -15.17 11.32 15.37
N PRO A 516 -15.08 10.22 14.59
CA PRO A 516 -15.41 10.26 13.18
C PRO A 516 -16.89 10.59 13.01
N MET A 517 -17.20 11.76 12.42
CA MET A 517 -18.56 12.26 12.23
C MET A 517 -19.01 12.15 10.78
N SER A 518 -20.28 11.83 10.58
CA SER A 518 -20.98 11.81 9.30
C SER A 518 -21.95 12.98 9.19
N LYS A 519 -22.45 13.27 7.98
CA LYS A 519 -23.40 14.36 7.74
C LYS A 519 -24.73 14.22 8.49
N THR A 520 -25.08 13.00 8.92
CA THR A 520 -26.32 12.73 9.65
C THR A 520 -26.15 12.80 11.16
N ASP A 521 -24.91 12.83 11.68
CA ASP A 521 -24.68 12.90 13.12
C ASP A 521 -24.90 14.33 13.61
N VAL A 522 -25.65 14.47 14.71
CA VAL A 522 -25.96 15.78 15.30
C VAL A 522 -24.95 16.10 16.40
N ARG A 523 -24.31 17.27 16.28
CA ARG A 523 -23.41 17.80 17.31
C ARG A 523 -24.20 18.39 18.47
N LEU A 524 -23.73 18.16 19.69
CA LEU A 524 -24.32 18.66 20.93
C LEU A 524 -23.86 20.10 21.22
N ASP A 525 -24.61 20.83 22.03
CA ASP A 525 -24.22 22.16 22.51
C ASP A 525 -23.10 22.07 23.56
N GLY A 526 -23.01 20.95 24.28
CA GLY A 526 -21.93 20.69 25.22
C GLY A 526 -21.98 19.30 25.86
N VAL A 527 -20.99 19.02 26.70
CA VAL A 527 -20.85 17.76 27.43
C VAL A 527 -20.50 18.06 28.89
N ILE A 528 -21.22 17.44 29.83
CA ILE A 528 -20.98 17.56 31.27
C ILE A 528 -20.29 16.30 31.75
N ARG A 529 -19.18 16.49 32.46
CA ARG A 529 -18.32 15.43 32.99
C ARG A 529 -17.90 15.72 34.43
N ALA A 530 -17.34 14.71 35.09
CA ALA A 530 -17.00 14.77 36.51
C ALA A 530 -15.85 15.75 36.85
N VAL A 531 -14.96 16.05 35.91
CA VAL A 531 -13.79 16.96 36.15
C VAL A 531 -14.18 18.43 36.11
#